data_AF-W2CGU3-F1
#
_entry.id   AF-W2CGU3-F1
#
_cell.length_a   1.000
_cell.length_b   1.000
_cell.length_c   1.000
_cell.angle_alpha   90.00
_cell.angle_beta   90.00
_cell.angle_gamma   90.00
#
_symmetry.space_group_name_H-M   'P 1'
#
loop_
_entity.id
_entity.type
_entity.pdbx_description
1 polymer ?
#
loop_
_entity_poly.entity_id
_entity_poly.type
_entity_poly.pdbx_seq_one_letter_code
_entity_poly.pdbx_strand_id
1 'polypeptide(L)'
;NKLNPAQPHLLTAPEIWLLTDLTEDSTLVDGFLAQIHCLPCVPINEVAKEKLPHYVMSATAEIGRVAAGAVAEPHHDGTVHS
;
A
#
# COMPACT_ATOMS: atom_id res chain seq x y z
N ASN A 1 13.33 -9.31 38.91
CA ASN A 1 13.88 -8.66 37.70
C ASN A 1 13.59 -7.16 37.83
N LYS A 2 14.45 -6.43 38.56
CA LYS A 2 14.31 -4.99 38.80
C LYS A 2 15.24 -4.31 37.80
N LEU A 3 14.65 -3.76 36.74
CA LEU A 3 15.36 -3.00 35.72
C LEU A 3 16.13 -1.84 36.38
N ASN A 4 17.38 -1.65 36.00
CA ASN A 4 18.24 -0.59 36.56
C ASN A 4 17.71 0.78 36.09
N PRO A 5 17.29 1.68 37.00
CA PRO A 5 16.74 2.98 36.63
C PRO A 5 17.73 3.90 35.88
N ALA A 6 19.03 3.59 35.93
CA ALA A 6 20.05 4.31 35.18
C ALA A 6 20.19 3.85 33.71
N GLN A 7 19.52 2.75 33.31
CA GLN A 7 19.58 2.27 31.93
C GLN A 7 18.42 2.89 31.12
N PRO A 8 18.70 3.53 29.97
CA PRO A 8 17.64 3.93 29.06
C PRO A 8 16.94 2.67 28.54
N HIS A 9 15.70 2.44 28.98
CA HIS A 9 14.85 1.34 28.54
C HIS A 9 14.16 1.70 27.23
N LEU A 10 14.96 2.04 26.22
CA LEU A 10 14.46 2.32 24.88
C LEU A 10 14.34 0.99 24.15
N LEU A 11 13.13 0.68 23.70
CA LEU A 11 12.92 -0.42 22.77
C LEU A 11 13.51 -0.04 21.42
N THR A 12 14.32 -0.92 20.87
CA THR A 12 14.89 -0.80 19.53
C THR A 12 13.85 -1.17 18.48
N ALA A 13 14.04 -0.71 17.24
CA ALA A 13 13.10 -1.03 16.15
C ALA A 13 12.85 -2.55 15.96
N PRO A 14 13.87 -3.44 16.02
CA PRO A 14 13.64 -4.88 15.95
C PRO A 14 12.78 -5.43 17.11
N GLU A 15 12.94 -4.90 18.32
CA GLU A 15 12.11 -5.30 19.47
C GLU A 15 10.66 -4.87 19.29
N ILE A 16 10.44 -3.67 18.73
CA ILE A 16 9.10 -3.19 18.39
C ILE A 16 8.46 -4.09 17.33
N TRP A 17 9.18 -4.45 16.25
CA TRP A 17 8.63 -5.34 15.21
C TRP A 17 8.26 -6.72 15.75
N LEU A 18 9.13 -7.31 16.57
CA LEU A 18 8.86 -8.60 17.19
C LEU A 18 7.65 -8.53 18.12
N LEU A 19 7.56 -7.47 18.94
CA LEU A 19 6.41 -7.29 19.83
C LEU A 19 5.12 -7.13 19.03
N THR A 20 5.11 -6.31 17.98
CA THR A 20 3.95 -6.13 17.12
C THR A 20 3.52 -7.43 16.43
N ASP A 21 4.46 -8.28 15.99
CA ASP A 21 4.14 -9.59 15.42
C ASP A 21 3.50 -10.53 16.46
N LEU A 22 4.05 -10.55 17.69
CA LEU A 22 3.56 -11.42 18.77
C LEU A 22 2.22 -10.95 19.36
N THR A 23 1.98 -9.65 19.43
CA THR A 23 0.79 -9.08 20.06
C THR A 23 -0.28 -8.67 19.06
N GLU A 24 0.05 -8.66 17.77
CA GLU A 24 -0.77 -8.13 16.68
C GLU A 24 -1.25 -6.68 16.93
N ASP A 25 -0.52 -5.92 17.75
CA ASP A 25 -0.89 -4.56 18.17
C ASP A 25 -0.11 -3.52 17.37
N SER A 26 -0.79 -2.90 16.41
CA SER A 26 -0.22 -1.85 15.55
C SER A 26 0.10 -0.55 16.32
N THR A 27 -0.52 -0.32 17.48
CA THR A 27 -0.30 0.91 18.26
C THR A 27 1.12 1.01 18.81
N LEU A 28 1.83 -0.12 18.92
CA LEU A 28 3.25 -0.17 19.32
C LEU A 28 4.15 0.50 18.28
N VAL A 29 3.89 0.27 16.99
CA VAL A 29 4.63 0.91 15.88
C VAL A 29 4.33 2.41 15.86
N ASP A 30 3.07 2.79 16.03
CA ASP A 30 2.66 4.20 16.08
C ASP A 30 3.31 4.94 17.26
N GLY A 31 3.35 4.31 18.43
CA GLY A 31 4.01 4.86 19.62
C GLY A 31 5.53 5.00 19.46
N PHE A 32 6.19 4.08 18.74
CA PHE A 32 7.60 4.20 18.41
C PHE A 32 7.87 5.34 17.41
N LEU A 33 7.06 5.44 16.35
CA LEU A 33 7.13 6.52 15.38
C LEU A 33 6.90 7.90 16.03
N ALA A 34 5.98 7.99 16.98
CA ALA A 34 5.74 9.20 17.77
C ALA A 34 6.98 9.68 18.54
N GLN A 35 7.72 8.74 19.15
CA GLN A 35 8.92 9.05 19.93
C GLN A 35 10.06 9.62 19.09
N ILE A 36 10.18 9.19 17.83
CA ILE A 36 11.20 9.71 16.89
C ILE A 36 10.70 10.90 16.06
N HIS A 37 9.61 11.55 16.48
CA HIS A 37 8.95 12.64 15.76
C HIS A 37 8.57 12.29 14.30
N CYS A 38 8.32 11.01 14.04
CA CYS A 38 7.94 10.48 12.73
C CYS A 38 6.46 10.01 12.73
N LEU A 39 5.58 10.79 13.38
CA LEU A 39 4.12 10.62 13.27
C LEU A 39 3.69 10.66 11.79
N PRO A 40 2.63 9.93 11.41
CA PRO A 40 2.56 9.21 10.15
C PRO A 40 2.90 10.08 8.94
N CYS A 41 4.03 9.77 8.32
CA CYS A 41 4.43 10.31 7.01
C CYS A 41 3.77 9.55 5.85
N VAL A 42 2.65 8.86 6.08
CA VAL A 42 1.87 8.22 5.03
C VAL A 42 0.44 8.73 5.15
N PRO A 43 -0.11 9.41 4.13
CA PRO A 43 -1.54 9.64 4.05
C PRO A 43 -2.20 8.27 4.14
N ILE A 44 -3.03 8.03 5.17
CA ILE A 44 -4.08 7.00 5.10
C ILE A 44 -4.68 7.20 3.72
N ASN A 45 -4.55 6.19 2.84
CA ASN A 45 -4.92 6.30 1.44
C ASN A 45 -6.25 7.03 1.35
N GLU A 46 -6.19 8.32 1.06
CA GLU A 46 -7.34 9.12 0.75
C GLU A 46 -7.74 8.57 -0.61
N VAL A 47 -8.60 7.56 -0.61
CA VAL A 47 -9.80 7.71 -1.40
C VAL A 47 -10.45 8.98 -0.88
N ALA A 48 -9.90 10.14 -1.27
CA ALA A 48 -10.52 11.43 -1.17
C ALA A 48 -11.83 11.19 -1.89
N LYS A 49 -12.94 11.13 -1.16
CA LYS A 49 -14.23 10.80 -1.75
C LYS A 49 -14.55 11.77 -2.90
N GLU A 50 -13.91 12.94 -2.92
CA GLU A 50 -13.89 13.92 -4.02
C GLU A 50 -13.19 13.47 -5.32
N LYS A 51 -12.18 12.59 -5.26
CA LYS A 51 -11.42 12.11 -6.44
C LYS A 51 -11.88 10.75 -6.95
N LEU A 52 -12.85 10.11 -6.28
CA LEU A 52 -13.48 8.88 -6.73
C LEU A 52 -13.95 8.94 -8.20
N PRO A 53 -14.64 10.01 -8.66
CA PRO A 53 -15.03 10.12 -10.07
C PRO A 53 -13.84 10.12 -11.02
N HIS A 54 -12.72 10.75 -10.65
CA HIS A 54 -11.52 10.81 -11.47
C HIS A 54 -10.81 9.44 -11.54
N TYR A 55 -10.76 8.71 -10.43
CA TYR A 55 -10.21 7.35 -10.40
C TYR A 55 -11.06 6.37 -11.21
N VAL A 56 -12.40 6.43 -11.06
CA VAL A 56 -13.33 5.63 -11.87
C VAL A 56 -13.18 5.97 -13.35
N MET A 57 -13.09 7.25 -13.70
CA MET A 57 -12.89 7.68 -15.09
C MET A 57 -11.59 7.14 -15.67
N SER A 58 -10.49 7.24 -14.91
CA SER A 58 -9.17 6.77 -15.35
C SER A 58 -9.15 5.24 -15.51
N ALA A 59 -9.72 4.52 -14.54
CA ALA A 59 -9.85 3.06 -14.61
C ALA A 59 -10.73 2.62 -15.79
N THR A 60 -11.83 3.32 -16.04
CA THR A 60 -12.74 3.02 -17.17
C THR A 60 -12.06 3.29 -18.51
N ALA A 61 -11.31 4.38 -18.64
CA ALA A 61 -10.57 4.70 -19.86
C ALA A 61 -9.52 3.63 -20.17
N GLU A 62 -8.83 3.12 -19.15
CA GLU A 62 -7.82 2.08 -19.29
C GLU A 62 -8.44 0.74 -19.70
N ILE A 63 -9.57 0.34 -19.10
CA ILE A 63 -10.33 -0.85 -19.52
C ILE A 63 -10.77 -0.72 -20.99
N GLY A 64 -11.26 0.45 -21.40
CA GLY A 64 -11.64 0.73 -22.78
C GLY A 64 -10.48 0.59 -23.76
N ARG A 65 -9.28 1.05 -23.37
CA ARG A 65 -8.05 0.90 -24.15
C ARG A 65 -7.66 -0.57 -24.31
N VAL A 66 -7.72 -1.36 -23.25
CA VAL A 66 -7.42 -2.80 -23.28
C VAL A 66 -8.44 -3.55 -24.14
N ALA A 67 -9.73 -3.26 -24.00
CA ALA A 67 -10.78 -3.86 -24.82
C ALA A 67 -10.63 -3.50 -26.31
N ALA A 68 -10.29 -2.24 -26.61
CA ALA A 68 -9.99 -1.80 -27.98
C ALA A 68 -8.77 -2.52 -28.57
N GLY A 69 -7.74 -2.77 -27.75
CA GLY A 69 -6.57 -3.56 -28.15
C GLY A 69 -6.91 -5.03 -28.45
N ALA A 70 -7.80 -5.63 -27.67
CA ALA A 70 -8.24 -7.02 -27.86
C ALA A 70 -9.08 -7.22 -29.13
N VAL A 71 -9.86 -6.22 -29.56
CA VAL A 71 -10.60 -6.27 -30.84
C VAL A 71 -9.74 -5.85 -32.04
N ALA A 72 -8.58 -5.24 -31.79
CA ALA A 72 -7.61 -4.84 -32.81
C ALA A 72 -6.57 -5.92 -33.11
N GLU A 73 -6.75 -7.15 -32.60
CA GLU A 73 -5.98 -8.29 -33.08
C GLU A 73 -6.25 -8.47 -34.59
N PRO A 74 -5.22 -8.43 -35.45
CA PRO A 74 -5.41 -8.60 -36.88
C PRO A 74 -5.85 -10.05 -37.12
N HIS A 75 -7.00 -10.19 -37.77
CA HIS A 75 -7.46 -11.44 -38.34
C HIS A 75 -6.34 -11.97 -39.26
N HIS A 76 -5.66 -13.03 -38.85
CA HIS A 76 -4.69 -13.71 -39.70
C HIS A 76 -5.46 -14.26 -40.91
N ASP A 77 -5.05 -13.79 -42.08
CA ASP A 77 -5.54 -14.16 -43.40
C ASP A 77 -5.41 -15.67 -43.62
N GLY A 78 -6.54 -16.30 -43.95
CA GLY A 78 -6.66 -17.73 -44.21
C GLY A 78 -7.14 -17.97 -45.63
N THR A 79 -6.22 -17.81 -46.60
CA THR A 79 -6.10 -18.54 -47.89
C THR A 79 -7.38 -19.04 -48.58
N VAL A 80 -7.72 -18.43 -49.73
CA VAL A 80 -8.26 -19.18 -50.89
C VAL A 80 -7.63 -18.65 -52.19
N HIS A 81 -6.55 -19.30 -52.61
CA HIS A 81 -6.14 -19.30 -54.02
C HIS A 81 -6.91 -20.44 -54.72
N SER A 82 -7.75 -20.07 -55.70
CA SER A 82 -8.20 -20.96 -56.80
C SER A 82 -7.30 -20.76 -58.01
#